data_AF-A0A8T4EJE3-F1
#
_entry.id   AF-A0A8T4EJE3-F1
#
_cell.length_a   1.000
_cell.length_b   1.000
_cell.length_c   1.000
_cell.angle_alpha   90.00
_cell.angle_beta   90.00
_cell.angle_gamma   90.00
#
_symmetry.space_group_name_H-M   'P 1'
#
loop_
_entity.id
_entity.type
_entity.pdbx_description
1 polymer ?
#
loop_
_entity_poly.entity_id
_entity_poly.type
_entity_poly.pdbx_seq_one_letter_code
_entity_poly.pdbx_strand_id
1 'polypeptide(L)'
;MSGKDASPYTGSGGDIKQGTIAKFMRKRTQLVGFETGLNKHTQYAIEFLDNAIDAIESWWWKTDSRPRLQDALDPALINEVRDRLKDELYDSIALSKQLEKDTRAGKEVNLPPQKKETLDDKLTQFRKFVVPFRSFINKREPLVVMKLTEVFMPDLVPLDDEEGFKVYEFICFDNGVGMIPKDLDKFGIYLASSKSEKLRQTRGSQGFGAPSAFSDAQNTTGKPIFSVSQRFTSKTATVADFYTTTANTKDYVSGPLEMELPFTQGTYIRLNYLNIQYRRGYADIYAEMASLLNSHVTIVFIDPYGTVNIYPRKVKAFPEEPKYAQPHPASIRIGEFQDLLREAGTRDLRSFLTKAFVRLSGNKAKT
;
A
#
# COMPACT_ATOMS: atom_id res chain seq x y z
N MET A 1 30.87 -47.63 -29.99
CA MET A 1 29.68 -48.45 -29.66
C MET A 1 29.53 -48.38 -28.14
N SER A 2 28.64 -47.53 -27.64
CA SER A 2 27.29 -47.88 -27.11
C SER A 2 27.35 -48.23 -25.62
N GLY A 3 26.57 -47.69 -24.68
CA GLY A 3 25.48 -46.71 -24.68
C GLY A 3 25.47 -46.06 -23.28
N LYS A 4 25.00 -44.82 -23.13
CA LYS A 4 23.66 -44.52 -22.58
C LYS A 4 23.19 -45.51 -21.50
N ASP A 5 23.24 -45.05 -20.25
CA ASP A 5 22.18 -45.20 -19.25
C ASP A 5 22.12 -43.84 -18.53
N ALA A 6 21.25 -42.89 -18.89
CA ALA A 6 19.81 -42.88 -18.66
C ALA A 6 19.46 -43.20 -17.19
N SER A 7 19.23 -42.11 -16.46
CA SER A 7 18.71 -42.03 -15.09
C SER A 7 17.56 -42.99 -14.80
N PRO A 8 17.30 -43.25 -13.51
CA PRO A 8 15.95 -42.94 -13.05
C PRO A 8 15.99 -41.92 -11.93
N TYR A 9 15.20 -40.88 -12.11
CA TYR A 9 14.71 -40.02 -11.04
C TYR A 9 14.40 -40.90 -9.84
N THR A 10 15.19 -40.76 -8.78
CA THR A 10 14.80 -41.23 -7.46
C THR A 10 13.54 -40.44 -7.11
N GLY A 11 12.39 -41.10 -7.23
CA GLY A 11 11.12 -40.53 -6.84
C GLY A 11 11.22 -40.03 -5.41
N SER A 12 11.28 -38.72 -5.23
CA SER A 12 11.03 -38.13 -3.91
C SER A 12 9.60 -38.53 -3.55
N GLY A 13 9.44 -39.28 -2.47
CA GLY A 13 8.13 -39.56 -1.89
C GLY A 13 7.31 -38.27 -1.79
N GLY A 14 5.99 -38.41 -1.77
CA GLY A 14 5.05 -37.31 -1.52
C GLY A 14 5.19 -36.79 -0.09
N ASP A 15 6.35 -36.24 0.26
CA ASP A 15 6.68 -35.73 1.58
C ASP A 15 5.85 -34.48 1.83
N ILE A 16 4.98 -34.54 2.85
CA ILE A 16 4.22 -33.38 3.32
C ILE A 16 5.21 -32.37 3.91
N LYS A 17 5.30 -31.17 3.31
CA LYS A 17 6.16 -30.07 3.77
C LYS A 17 5.31 -28.86 4.15
N GLN A 18 5.54 -28.30 5.33
CA GLN A 18 4.91 -27.05 5.77
C GLN A 18 5.59 -25.85 5.11
N GLY A 19 4.81 -24.99 4.48
CA GLY A 19 5.26 -23.72 3.91
C GLY A 19 4.90 -22.53 4.80
N THR A 20 5.55 -21.39 4.57
CA THR A 20 5.14 -20.10 5.16
C THR A 20 3.99 -19.50 4.37
N ILE A 21 3.22 -18.60 5.00
CA ILE A 21 2.18 -17.83 4.33
C ILE A 21 2.76 -16.99 3.18
N ALA A 22 3.91 -16.35 3.39
CA ALA A 22 4.58 -15.56 2.35
C ALA A 22 4.92 -16.40 1.11
N LYS A 23 5.43 -17.62 1.30
CA LYS A 23 5.72 -18.55 0.20
C LYS A 23 4.47 -18.98 -0.54
N PHE A 24 3.35 -19.16 0.16
CA PHE A 24 2.07 -19.49 -0.45
C PHE A 24 1.53 -18.32 -1.29
N MET A 25 1.46 -17.12 -0.71
CA MET A 25 0.90 -15.93 -1.37
C MET A 25 1.73 -15.47 -2.56
N ARG A 26 3.07 -15.53 -2.47
CA ARG A 26 3.96 -15.21 -3.61
C ARG A 26 3.75 -16.11 -4.83
N LYS A 27 3.25 -17.34 -4.65
CA LYS A 27 2.92 -18.26 -5.75
C LYS A 27 1.48 -18.11 -6.24
N ARG A 28 0.65 -17.40 -5.47
CA ARG A 28 -0.80 -17.34 -5.64
C ARG A 28 -1.31 -15.89 -5.56
N THR A 29 -0.64 -14.97 -6.24
CA THR A 29 -0.98 -13.53 -6.24
C THR A 29 -2.39 -13.24 -6.76
N GLN A 30 -2.96 -14.14 -7.57
CA GLN A 30 -4.35 -14.06 -8.03
C GLN A 30 -5.38 -14.15 -6.89
N LEU A 31 -5.05 -14.79 -5.75
CA LEU A 31 -5.96 -14.87 -4.61
C LEU A 31 -6.16 -13.53 -3.89
N VAL A 32 -5.31 -12.54 -4.21
CA VAL A 32 -5.27 -11.21 -3.60
C VAL A 32 -5.35 -10.09 -4.63
N GLY A 33 -5.79 -10.40 -5.86
CA GLY A 33 -6.08 -9.40 -6.89
C GLY A 33 -4.85 -8.81 -7.58
N PHE A 34 -3.66 -9.39 -7.41
CA PHE A 34 -2.43 -8.96 -8.10
C PHE A 34 -2.12 -9.81 -9.34
N GLU A 35 -3.14 -10.36 -9.99
CA GLU A 35 -2.98 -10.98 -11.30
C GLU A 35 -2.67 -9.92 -12.36
N THR A 36 -1.84 -10.28 -13.35
CA THR A 36 -1.54 -9.38 -14.46
C THR A 36 -2.80 -9.10 -15.27
N GLY A 37 -3.11 -7.83 -15.48
CA GLY A 37 -4.35 -7.40 -16.12
C GLY A 37 -4.79 -6.00 -15.72
N LEU A 38 -5.98 -5.60 -16.17
CA LEU A 38 -6.49 -4.23 -15.98
C LEU A 38 -6.71 -3.90 -14.50
N ASN A 39 -7.13 -4.89 -13.71
CA ASN A 39 -7.48 -4.71 -12.31
C ASN A 39 -6.25 -4.52 -11.40
N LYS A 40 -5.05 -4.91 -11.84
CA LYS A 40 -3.84 -4.84 -11.02
C LYS A 40 -3.53 -3.41 -10.57
N HIS A 41 -3.62 -2.44 -11.47
CA HIS A 41 -3.43 -1.02 -11.13
C HIS A 41 -4.43 -0.55 -10.09
N THR A 42 -5.69 -0.99 -10.23
CA THR A 42 -6.76 -0.70 -9.27
C THR A 42 -6.48 -1.34 -7.93
N GLN A 43 -5.98 -2.58 -7.89
CA GLN A 43 -5.63 -3.24 -6.64
C GLN A 43 -4.53 -2.48 -5.88
N TYR A 44 -3.49 -2.00 -6.57
CA TYR A 44 -2.51 -1.11 -5.97
C TYR A 44 -3.18 0.16 -5.40
N ALA A 45 -4.03 0.83 -6.18
CA ALA A 45 -4.73 2.02 -5.71
C ALA A 45 -5.61 1.74 -4.48
N ILE A 46 -6.38 0.65 -4.48
CA ILE A 46 -7.24 0.22 -3.37
C ILE A 46 -6.41 0.03 -2.09
N GLU A 47 -5.37 -0.81 -2.16
CA GLU A 47 -4.63 -1.20 -0.96
C GLU A 47 -3.89 -0.03 -0.31
N PHE A 48 -3.33 0.88 -1.11
CA PHE A 48 -2.59 2.00 -0.56
C PHE A 48 -3.48 3.19 -0.19
N LEU A 49 -4.53 3.49 -0.96
CA LEU A 49 -5.46 4.57 -0.64
C LEU A 49 -6.24 4.28 0.64
N ASP A 50 -6.74 3.07 0.81
CA ASP A 50 -7.53 2.69 2.00
C ASP A 50 -6.68 2.73 3.27
N ASN A 51 -5.44 2.24 3.18
CA ASN A 51 -4.50 2.29 4.30
C ASN A 51 -4.07 3.73 4.62
N ALA A 52 -3.92 4.58 3.61
CA ALA A 52 -3.64 6.01 3.78
C ALA A 52 -4.80 6.74 4.48
N ILE A 53 -6.03 6.51 4.05
CA ILE A 53 -7.23 7.10 4.69
C ILE A 53 -7.35 6.64 6.14
N ASP A 54 -7.19 5.33 6.40
CA ASP A 54 -7.19 4.79 7.76
C ASP A 54 -6.07 5.43 8.63
N ALA A 55 -4.90 5.69 8.05
CA ALA A 55 -3.80 6.35 8.74
C ALA A 55 -4.13 7.82 9.08
N ILE A 56 -4.79 8.54 8.19
CA ILE A 56 -5.22 9.93 8.41
C ILE A 56 -6.31 9.99 9.47
N GLU A 57 -7.32 9.13 9.40
CA GLU A 57 -8.37 9.04 10.42
C GLU A 57 -7.80 8.66 11.79
N SER A 58 -6.89 7.68 11.83
CA SER A 58 -6.17 7.27 13.05
C SER A 58 -5.38 8.41 13.68
N TRP A 59 -4.78 9.28 12.86
CA TRP A 59 -4.15 10.49 13.36
C TRP A 59 -5.16 11.47 13.95
N TRP A 60 -6.26 11.71 13.25
CA TRP A 60 -7.30 12.64 13.69
C TRP A 60 -7.89 12.27 15.05
N TRP A 61 -8.07 10.97 15.30
CA TRP A 61 -8.58 10.46 16.58
C TRP A 61 -7.54 10.53 17.71
N LYS A 62 -6.25 10.38 17.41
CA LYS A 62 -5.17 10.29 18.40
C LYS A 62 -4.48 11.61 18.72
N THR A 63 -4.60 12.61 17.86
CA THR A 63 -3.95 13.91 18.08
C THR A 63 -4.76 14.78 19.04
N ASP A 64 -4.07 15.36 20.02
CA ASP A 64 -4.64 16.40 20.89
C ASP A 64 -4.66 17.79 20.21
N SER A 65 -3.90 17.94 19.11
CA SER A 65 -3.71 19.22 18.40
C SER A 65 -4.19 19.11 16.95
N ARG A 66 -5.52 19.20 16.78
CA ARG A 66 -6.16 19.18 15.45
C ARG A 66 -5.97 20.53 14.75
N PRO A 67 -5.68 20.54 13.43
CA PRO A 67 -5.63 21.77 12.66
C PRO A 67 -7.03 22.41 12.55
N ARG A 68 -7.08 23.73 12.44
CA ARG A 68 -8.32 24.45 12.14
C ARG A 68 -8.62 24.32 10.65
N LEU A 69 -9.50 23.38 10.30
CA LEU A 69 -9.93 23.17 8.92
C LEU A 69 -11.09 24.09 8.55
N GLN A 70 -11.04 24.65 7.34
CA GLN A 70 -12.19 25.29 6.69
C GLN A 70 -13.20 24.23 6.25
N ASP A 71 -14.46 24.63 6.01
CA ASP A 71 -15.53 23.70 5.63
C ASP A 71 -15.16 22.90 4.37
N ALA A 72 -14.61 23.58 3.36
CA ALA A 72 -13.99 22.96 2.18
C ALA A 72 -12.55 23.46 2.01
N LEU A 73 -11.75 22.74 1.22
CA LEU A 73 -10.39 23.16 0.88
C LEU A 73 -10.41 24.43 0.01
N ASP A 74 -9.52 25.37 0.33
CA ASP A 74 -9.31 26.61 -0.42
C ASP A 74 -8.90 26.33 -1.88
N PRO A 75 -9.68 26.78 -2.88
CA PRO A 75 -9.33 26.63 -4.29
C PRO A 75 -7.98 27.21 -4.69
N ALA A 76 -7.48 28.24 -3.99
CA ALA A 76 -6.18 28.83 -4.29
C ALA A 76 -5.03 27.84 -4.04
N LEU A 77 -5.12 27.03 -2.98
CA LEU A 77 -4.11 26.01 -2.70
C LEU A 77 -4.14 24.88 -3.74
N ILE A 78 -5.32 24.57 -4.30
CA ILE A 78 -5.46 23.56 -5.36
C ILE A 78 -4.74 24.05 -6.63
N ASN A 79 -4.94 25.31 -7.00
CA ASN A 79 -4.29 25.90 -8.17
C ASN A 79 -2.76 25.98 -7.97
N GLU A 80 -2.30 26.36 -6.78
CA GLU A 80 -0.86 26.35 -6.43
C GLU A 80 -0.22 24.98 -6.67
N VAL A 81 -0.87 23.89 -6.22
CA VAL A 81 -0.37 22.53 -6.43
C VAL A 81 -0.37 22.15 -7.91
N ARG A 82 -1.44 22.49 -8.65
CA ARG A 82 -1.51 22.23 -10.10
C ARG A 82 -0.40 22.94 -10.86
N ASP A 83 -0.16 24.21 -10.56
CA ASP A 83 0.87 25.01 -11.23
C ASP A 83 2.27 24.44 -10.98
N ARG A 84 2.56 24.00 -9.74
CA ARG A 84 3.84 23.35 -9.42
C ARG A 84 4.05 22.00 -10.11
N LEU A 85 2.97 21.26 -10.35
CA LEU A 85 3.05 19.94 -11.00
C LEU A 85 3.09 20.04 -12.53
N LYS A 86 2.65 21.16 -13.11
CA LYS A 86 2.46 21.31 -14.56
C LYS A 86 3.74 21.04 -15.37
N ASP A 87 4.89 21.50 -14.88
CA ASP A 87 6.17 21.38 -15.58
C ASP A 87 6.95 20.12 -15.18
N GLU A 88 6.52 19.39 -14.15
CA GLU A 88 7.18 18.17 -13.67
C GLU A 88 6.61 16.89 -14.28
N LEU A 89 5.39 16.96 -14.83
CA LEU A 89 4.65 15.82 -15.34
C LEU A 89 4.71 15.74 -16.87
N TYR A 90 4.76 14.51 -17.36
CA TYR A 90 4.77 14.21 -18.78
C TYR A 90 3.93 12.95 -19.04
N ASP A 91 3.47 12.79 -20.27
CA ASP A 91 2.77 11.57 -20.69
C ASP A 91 3.78 10.44 -20.91
N SER A 92 3.95 9.63 -19.87
CA SER A 92 4.87 8.49 -19.87
C SER A 92 4.46 7.39 -20.85
N ILE A 93 3.15 7.26 -21.13
CA ILE A 93 2.62 6.28 -22.10
C ILE A 93 2.90 6.75 -23.53
N ALA A 94 2.70 8.04 -23.83
CA ALA A 94 3.00 8.60 -25.14
C ALA A 94 4.50 8.49 -25.46
N LEU A 95 5.36 8.80 -24.49
CA LEU A 95 6.80 8.61 -24.61
C LEU A 95 7.14 7.14 -24.88
N SER A 96 6.50 6.21 -24.17
CA SER A 96 6.71 4.77 -24.35
C SER A 96 6.37 4.27 -25.73
N LYS A 97 5.21 4.68 -26.25
CA LYS A 97 4.78 4.35 -27.61
C LYS A 97 5.70 4.92 -28.66
N GLN A 98 6.24 6.12 -28.44
CA GLN A 98 7.21 6.72 -29.33
C GLN A 98 8.50 5.90 -29.38
N LEU A 99 9.04 5.54 -28.21
CA LEU A 99 10.26 4.74 -28.11
C LEU A 99 10.09 3.33 -28.71
N GLU A 100 8.96 2.66 -28.43
CA GLU A 100 8.62 1.36 -29.02
C GLU A 100 8.56 1.43 -30.56
N LYS A 101 7.95 2.50 -31.10
CA LYS A 101 7.90 2.73 -32.55
C LYS A 101 9.29 2.97 -33.15
N ASP A 102 10.12 3.76 -32.48
CA ASP A 102 11.47 4.07 -32.93
C ASP A 102 12.38 2.81 -32.89
N THR A 103 12.28 1.99 -31.85
CA THR A 103 12.96 0.70 -31.74
C THR A 103 12.54 -0.25 -32.86
N ARG A 104 11.24 -0.41 -33.11
CA ARG A 104 10.73 -1.25 -34.22
C ARG A 104 11.13 -0.74 -35.60
N ALA A 105 11.34 0.56 -35.74
CA ALA A 105 11.83 1.17 -36.97
C ALA A 105 13.36 1.06 -37.13
N GLY A 106 14.07 0.39 -36.20
CA GLY A 106 15.52 0.23 -36.21
C GLY A 106 16.29 1.52 -35.90
N LYS A 107 15.63 2.54 -35.32
CA LYS A 107 16.31 3.76 -34.89
C LYS A 107 17.06 3.52 -33.60
N GLU A 108 18.20 4.19 -33.45
CA GLU A 108 18.96 4.15 -32.20
C GLU A 108 18.20 4.91 -31.12
N VAL A 109 17.73 4.18 -30.10
CA VAL A 109 17.03 4.75 -28.95
C VAL A 109 18.03 4.91 -27.81
N ASN A 110 18.43 6.14 -27.53
CA ASN A 110 19.37 6.44 -26.46
C ASN A 110 18.63 6.51 -25.12
N LEU A 111 18.61 5.40 -24.39
CA LEU A 111 18.07 5.35 -23.05
C LEU A 111 19.14 5.70 -22.03
N PRO A 112 18.84 6.53 -21.01
CA PRO A 112 19.79 6.80 -19.95
C PRO A 112 20.18 5.47 -19.26
N PRO A 113 21.49 5.26 -18.98
CA PRO A 113 21.94 4.03 -18.35
C PRO A 113 21.26 3.86 -16.98
N GLN A 114 20.64 2.71 -16.76
CA GLN A 114 20.05 2.33 -15.46
C GLN A 114 21.18 2.13 -14.44
N LYS A 115 21.54 3.19 -13.72
CA LYS A 115 22.40 3.05 -12.53
C LYS A 115 21.55 2.50 -11.38
N LYS A 116 22.15 1.61 -10.58
CA LYS A 116 21.55 1.23 -9.28
C LYS A 116 21.38 2.50 -8.46
N GLU A 117 20.13 2.88 -8.20
CA GLU A 117 19.81 4.05 -7.38
C GLU A 117 20.37 3.87 -5.98
N THR A 118 21.16 4.85 -5.53
CA THR A 118 21.64 4.90 -4.15
C THR A 118 20.52 5.36 -3.22
N LEU A 119 20.67 5.16 -1.90
CA LEU A 119 19.71 5.69 -0.93
C LEU A 119 19.55 7.22 -1.03
N ASP A 120 20.63 7.95 -1.33
CA ASP A 120 20.59 9.41 -1.47
C ASP A 120 19.82 9.86 -2.72
N ASP A 121 19.92 9.11 -3.83
CA ASP A 121 19.10 9.36 -5.03
C ASP A 121 17.60 9.22 -4.71
N LYS A 122 17.24 8.15 -3.99
CA LYS A 122 15.85 7.89 -3.58
C LYS A 122 15.33 8.96 -2.63
N LEU A 123 16.15 9.41 -1.69
CA LEU A 123 15.83 10.52 -0.78
C LEU A 123 15.68 11.84 -1.52
N THR A 124 16.52 12.10 -2.52
CA THR A 124 16.42 13.29 -3.36
C THR A 124 15.13 13.30 -4.16
N GLN A 125 14.72 12.16 -4.73
CA GLN A 125 13.44 12.02 -5.40
C GLN A 125 12.26 12.21 -4.44
N PHE A 126 12.31 11.65 -3.24
CA PHE A 126 11.30 11.88 -2.20
C PHE A 126 11.17 13.37 -1.85
N ARG A 127 12.30 14.05 -1.62
CA ARG A 127 12.30 15.49 -1.31
C ARG A 127 11.66 16.31 -2.44
N LYS A 128 11.97 16.00 -3.70
CA LYS A 128 11.34 16.63 -4.87
C LYS A 128 9.84 16.35 -4.92
N PHE A 129 9.43 15.09 -4.73
CA PHE A 129 8.03 14.68 -4.73
C PHE A 129 7.17 15.46 -3.71
N VAL A 130 7.72 15.78 -2.54
CA VAL A 130 7.00 16.50 -1.48
C VAL A 130 6.85 18.00 -1.77
N VAL A 131 7.71 18.59 -2.60
CA VAL A 131 7.76 20.05 -2.85
C VAL A 131 6.42 20.63 -3.32
N PRO A 132 5.74 20.06 -4.33
CA PRO A 132 4.45 20.57 -4.80
C PRO A 132 3.40 20.66 -3.69
N PHE A 133 3.42 19.73 -2.73
CA PHE A 133 2.42 19.57 -1.68
C PHE A 133 2.77 20.27 -0.35
N ARG A 134 3.86 21.04 -0.29
CA ARG A 134 4.31 21.72 0.94
C ARG A 134 3.22 22.57 1.60
N SER A 135 2.39 23.27 0.82
CA SER A 135 1.34 24.11 1.37
C SER A 135 0.26 23.29 2.08
N PHE A 136 -0.13 22.15 1.52
CA PHE A 136 -1.04 21.19 2.17
C PHE A 136 -0.41 20.60 3.45
N ILE A 137 0.85 20.16 3.37
CA ILE A 137 1.58 19.55 4.50
C ILE A 137 1.74 20.54 5.66
N ASN A 138 2.17 21.77 5.38
CA ASN A 138 2.38 22.80 6.40
C ASN A 138 1.07 23.22 7.09
N LYS A 139 -0.03 23.24 6.33
CA LYS A 139 -1.38 23.51 6.88
C LYS A 139 -2.00 22.29 7.57
N ARG A 140 -1.33 21.13 7.53
CA ARG A 140 -1.84 19.83 8.01
C ARG A 140 -3.21 19.49 7.39
N GLU A 141 -3.39 19.80 6.11
CA GLU A 141 -4.58 19.40 5.36
C GLU A 141 -4.57 17.88 5.19
N PRO A 142 -5.64 17.15 5.54
CA PRO A 142 -5.73 15.70 5.32
C PRO A 142 -5.48 15.34 3.86
N LEU A 143 -4.37 14.67 3.56
CA LEU A 143 -3.87 14.50 2.21
C LEU A 143 -3.39 13.07 1.95
N VAL A 144 -3.87 12.51 0.85
CA VAL A 144 -3.26 11.34 0.19
C VAL A 144 -2.88 11.72 -1.23
N VAL A 145 -1.67 11.34 -1.66
CA VAL A 145 -1.18 11.50 -3.02
C VAL A 145 -0.78 10.13 -3.56
N MET A 146 -1.40 9.73 -4.67
CA MET A 146 -1.00 8.57 -5.46
C MET A 146 -0.48 9.03 -6.81
N LYS A 147 0.65 8.47 -7.25
CA LYS A 147 1.23 8.73 -8.57
C LYS A 147 1.62 7.42 -9.22
N LEU A 148 1.12 7.18 -10.43
CA LEU A 148 1.54 6.09 -11.30
C LEU A 148 2.33 6.69 -12.45
N THR A 149 3.50 6.12 -12.75
CA THR A 149 4.32 6.53 -13.90
C THR A 149 4.78 5.28 -14.64
N GLU A 150 4.65 5.25 -15.96
CA GLU A 150 5.28 4.21 -16.77
C GLU A 150 6.78 4.49 -16.87
N VAL A 151 7.62 3.50 -16.58
CA VAL A 151 9.07 3.65 -16.51
C VAL A 151 9.75 2.62 -17.41
N PHE A 152 10.79 3.06 -18.11
CA PHE A 152 11.55 2.20 -19.03
C PHE A 152 12.60 1.41 -18.27
N MET A 153 12.53 0.09 -18.31
CA MET A 153 13.54 -0.81 -17.76
C MET A 153 13.89 -1.90 -18.78
N PRO A 154 14.73 -1.60 -19.79
CA PRO A 154 15.06 -2.54 -20.87
C PRO A 154 15.66 -3.86 -20.38
N ASP A 155 16.39 -3.80 -19.26
CA ASP A 155 16.98 -4.99 -18.62
C ASP A 155 15.92 -5.97 -18.08
N LEU A 156 14.68 -5.50 -17.90
CA LEU A 156 13.56 -6.29 -17.39
C LEU A 156 12.53 -6.58 -18.47
N VAL A 157 12.12 -5.56 -19.23
CA VAL A 157 11.14 -5.66 -20.32
C VAL A 157 11.70 -4.92 -21.54
N PRO A 158 11.95 -5.61 -22.67
CA PRO A 158 12.36 -4.97 -23.91
C PRO A 158 11.36 -3.87 -24.32
N LEU A 159 11.83 -2.84 -25.01
CA LEU A 159 10.96 -1.74 -25.45
C LEU A 159 9.86 -2.21 -26.41
N ASP A 160 10.17 -3.21 -27.23
CA ASP A 160 9.33 -3.81 -28.26
C ASP A 160 8.68 -5.13 -27.83
N ASP A 161 8.58 -5.38 -26.51
CA ASP A 161 7.96 -6.56 -25.92
C ASP A 161 6.64 -6.96 -26.61
N GLU A 162 6.62 -8.18 -27.15
CA GLU A 162 5.49 -8.69 -27.93
C GLU A 162 4.27 -9.00 -27.06
N GLU A 163 4.49 -9.30 -25.77
CA GLU A 163 3.43 -9.58 -24.80
C GLU A 163 2.75 -8.29 -24.28
N GLY A 164 3.33 -7.13 -24.56
CA GLY A 164 2.79 -5.81 -24.23
C GLY A 164 2.96 -5.45 -22.76
N PHE A 165 3.91 -6.05 -22.06
CA PHE A 165 4.22 -5.70 -20.68
C PHE A 165 4.94 -4.36 -20.59
N LYS A 166 4.66 -3.66 -19.50
CA LYS A 166 5.25 -2.37 -19.14
C LYS A 166 5.59 -2.37 -17.65
N VAL A 167 6.57 -1.57 -17.28
CA VAL A 167 6.96 -1.40 -15.87
C VAL A 167 6.38 -0.10 -15.36
N TYR A 168 5.78 -0.14 -14.18
CA TYR A 168 5.18 1.01 -13.52
C TYR A 168 5.91 1.31 -12.23
N GLU A 169 6.20 2.58 -11.98
CA GLU A 169 6.48 3.11 -10.65
C GLU A 169 5.16 3.55 -10.01
N PHE A 170 4.91 3.07 -8.79
CA PHE A 170 3.80 3.50 -7.97
C PHE A 170 4.32 4.16 -6.70
N ILE A 171 3.84 5.38 -6.48
CA ILE A 171 4.10 6.17 -5.29
C ILE A 171 2.77 6.39 -4.57
N CYS A 172 2.76 6.16 -3.26
CA CYS A 172 1.69 6.60 -2.37
C CYS A 172 2.28 7.37 -1.19
N PHE A 173 1.75 8.55 -0.91
CA PHE A 173 2.08 9.37 0.23
C PHE A 173 0.82 9.76 0.99
N ASP A 174 0.82 9.57 2.29
CA ASP A 174 -0.18 10.13 3.20
C ASP A 174 0.50 11.00 4.24
N ASN A 175 -0.21 11.98 4.78
CA ASN A 175 0.22 12.73 5.95
C ASN A 175 -0.53 12.31 7.22
N GLY A 176 -0.86 11.03 7.31
CA GLY A 176 -1.55 10.45 8.44
C GLY A 176 -0.64 10.19 9.63
N VAL A 177 -1.00 9.18 10.42
CA VAL A 177 -0.43 8.94 11.74
C VAL A 177 1.05 8.54 11.72
N GLY A 178 1.52 8.02 10.59
CA GLY A 178 2.85 7.45 10.43
C GLY A 178 3.09 6.19 11.29
N MET A 179 4.08 5.40 10.90
CA MET A 179 4.44 4.17 11.59
C MET A 179 5.29 4.47 12.83
N ILE A 180 5.11 3.69 13.89
CA ILE A 180 6.09 3.65 14.98
C ILE A 180 7.37 3.06 14.38
N PRO A 181 8.57 3.62 14.66
CA PRO A 181 9.83 3.14 14.03
C PRO A 181 10.02 1.62 14.11
N LYS A 182 9.74 1.00 15.26
CA LYS A 182 9.79 -0.46 15.46
C LYS A 182 8.75 -1.24 14.66
N ASP A 183 7.60 -0.64 14.35
CA ASP A 183 6.57 -1.31 13.55
C ASP A 183 6.89 -1.26 12.05
N LEU A 184 7.85 -0.43 11.61
CA LEU A 184 8.31 -0.46 10.23
C LEU A 184 8.90 -1.85 9.89
N ASP A 185 9.50 -2.55 10.85
CA ASP A 185 9.98 -3.94 10.65
C ASP A 185 8.86 -4.91 10.28
N LYS A 186 7.63 -4.64 10.74
CA LYS A 186 6.44 -5.46 10.43
C LYS A 186 5.78 -5.06 9.11
N PHE A 187 6.15 -3.92 8.53
CA PHE A 187 5.47 -3.39 7.37
C PHE A 187 5.70 -4.23 6.12
N GLY A 188 4.67 -4.87 5.59
CA GLY A 188 4.80 -5.81 4.47
C GLY A 188 5.04 -7.26 4.88
N ILE A 189 5.04 -7.57 6.18
CA ILE A 189 5.01 -8.93 6.69
C ILE A 189 3.55 -9.41 6.71
N TYR A 190 3.29 -10.59 6.15
CA TYR A 190 1.95 -11.17 6.15
C TYR A 190 1.47 -11.46 7.57
N LEU A 191 0.18 -11.21 7.81
CA LEU A 191 -0.49 -11.36 9.11
C LEU A 191 0.05 -10.43 10.22
N ALA A 192 1.00 -9.54 9.90
CA ALA A 192 1.40 -8.47 10.80
C ALA A 192 0.53 -7.24 10.53
N SER A 193 -0.48 -7.02 11.38
CA SER A 193 -1.42 -5.92 11.20
C SER A 193 -1.81 -5.30 12.53
N SER A 194 -1.98 -3.97 12.53
CA SER A 194 -2.65 -3.27 13.62
C SER A 194 -4.18 -3.51 13.62
N LYS A 195 -4.72 -4.12 12.55
CA LYS A 195 -6.14 -4.38 12.32
C LYS A 195 -6.60 -5.79 12.75
N SER A 196 -5.69 -6.68 13.17
CA SER A 196 -5.95 -8.12 13.38
C SER A 196 -6.24 -8.54 14.83
N GLU A 197 -5.93 -7.72 15.84
CA GLU A 197 -6.09 -8.16 17.24
C GLU A 197 -7.54 -8.11 17.75
N LYS A 198 -8.39 -7.23 17.20
CA LYS A 198 -9.74 -7.00 17.72
C LYS A 198 -10.73 -6.71 16.60
N LEU A 199 -11.93 -7.31 16.70
CA LEU A 199 -13.04 -7.06 15.79
C LEU A 199 -13.47 -5.58 15.87
N ARG A 200 -13.13 -4.84 14.82
CA ARG A 200 -13.46 -3.44 14.62
C ARG A 200 -13.60 -3.21 13.13
N GLN A 201 -14.49 -2.31 12.74
CA GLN A 201 -14.58 -1.87 11.36
C GLN A 201 -13.26 -1.18 10.95
N THR A 202 -12.61 -1.71 9.93
CA THR A 202 -11.42 -1.15 9.29
C THR A 202 -11.55 -1.34 7.78
N ARG A 203 -10.81 -0.54 6.99
CA ARG A 203 -10.71 -0.77 5.54
C ARG A 203 -9.70 -1.89 5.27
N GLY A 204 -9.89 -2.63 4.17
CA GLY A 204 -8.97 -3.68 3.70
C GLY A 204 -9.03 -5.02 4.45
N SER A 205 -8.49 -6.05 3.79
CA SER A 205 -8.37 -7.41 4.36
C SER A 205 -7.21 -7.48 5.37
N GLN A 206 -7.42 -8.18 6.49
CA GLN A 206 -6.49 -8.18 7.63
C GLN A 206 -5.12 -8.77 7.26
N GLY A 207 -4.11 -7.91 7.10
CA GLY A 207 -2.70 -8.34 7.00
C GLY A 207 -2.27 -8.98 5.68
N PHE A 208 -3.05 -8.81 4.61
CA PHE A 208 -2.73 -9.35 3.27
C PHE A 208 -2.42 -8.28 2.23
N GLY A 209 -3.06 -7.10 2.30
CA GLY A 209 -2.96 -6.05 1.29
C GLY A 209 -1.54 -5.61 0.90
N ALA A 210 -0.91 -4.76 1.72
CA ALA A 210 0.44 -4.26 1.47
C ALA A 210 1.50 -5.38 1.30
N PRO A 211 1.51 -6.46 2.11
CA PRO A 211 2.41 -7.60 1.90
C PRO A 211 2.27 -8.25 0.50
N SER A 212 1.05 -8.32 -0.04
CA SER A 212 0.77 -8.88 -1.36
C SER A 212 1.23 -7.94 -2.47
N ALA A 213 0.99 -6.63 -2.32
CA ALA A 213 1.50 -5.61 -3.23
C ALA A 213 3.03 -5.60 -3.33
N PHE A 214 3.72 -5.78 -2.18
CA PHE A 214 5.19 -5.86 -2.14
C PHE A 214 5.71 -7.15 -2.73
N SER A 215 5.04 -8.25 -2.44
CA SER A 215 5.36 -9.56 -3.00
C SER A 215 5.27 -9.55 -4.51
N ASP A 216 4.18 -8.99 -5.06
CA ASP A 216 3.99 -8.85 -6.51
C ASP A 216 5.04 -7.93 -7.14
N ALA A 217 5.24 -6.74 -6.58
CA ALA A 217 6.23 -5.77 -7.06
C ALA A 217 7.65 -6.39 -7.15
N GLN A 218 8.07 -7.06 -6.08
CA GLN A 218 9.38 -7.73 -6.01
C GLN A 218 9.46 -8.96 -6.91
N ASN A 219 8.39 -9.75 -7.04
CA ASN A 219 8.38 -10.91 -7.92
C ASN A 219 8.47 -10.51 -9.39
N THR A 220 7.83 -9.41 -9.76
CA THR A 220 7.74 -8.97 -11.15
C THR A 220 8.92 -8.13 -11.62
N THR A 221 9.56 -7.39 -10.72
CA THR A 221 10.67 -6.48 -11.09
C THR A 221 12.00 -6.80 -10.44
N GLY A 222 12.01 -7.61 -9.38
CA GLY A 222 13.21 -7.84 -8.57
C GLY A 222 13.71 -6.60 -7.82
N LYS A 223 12.95 -5.48 -7.79
CA LYS A 223 13.35 -4.23 -7.14
C LYS A 223 12.87 -4.17 -5.68
N PRO A 224 13.61 -3.48 -4.78
CA PRO A 224 13.23 -3.33 -3.39
C PRO A 224 12.09 -2.31 -3.23
N ILE A 225 11.43 -2.34 -2.07
CA ILE A 225 10.43 -1.34 -1.67
C ILE A 225 11.15 -0.23 -0.92
N PHE A 226 10.98 1.00 -1.39
CA PHE A 226 11.49 2.18 -0.71
C PHE A 226 10.37 2.82 0.14
N SER A 227 10.67 3.06 1.41
CA SER A 227 9.72 3.60 2.38
C SER A 227 10.33 4.72 3.21
N VAL A 228 9.51 5.73 3.49
CA VAL A 228 9.80 6.79 4.45
C VAL A 228 8.57 6.95 5.33
N SER A 229 8.70 6.84 6.64
CA SER A 229 7.56 7.05 7.55
C SER A 229 7.98 7.85 8.77
N GLN A 230 7.18 8.85 9.12
CA GLN A 230 7.38 9.63 10.33
C GLN A 230 6.13 9.56 11.19
N ARG A 231 6.26 9.02 12.40
CA ARG A 231 5.21 9.05 13.41
C ARG A 231 4.91 10.51 13.80
N PHE A 232 3.64 10.87 13.97
CA PHE A 232 3.26 12.24 14.39
C PHE A 232 3.84 12.69 15.75
N THR A 233 4.27 11.74 16.58
CA THR A 233 4.93 11.98 17.87
C THR A 233 6.46 11.92 17.80
N SER A 234 7.02 11.61 16.63
CA SER A 234 8.48 11.52 16.39
C SER A 234 9.00 12.81 15.78
N LYS A 235 10.26 13.15 16.10
CA LYS A 235 10.99 14.26 15.47
C LYS A 235 11.67 13.85 14.17
N THR A 236 11.98 12.57 14.03
CA THR A 236 12.70 11.98 12.90
C THR A 236 11.81 11.02 12.12
N ALA A 237 12.06 10.92 10.83
CA ALA A 237 11.48 9.92 9.94
C ALA A 237 12.38 8.68 9.89
N THR A 238 11.77 7.50 9.80
CA THR A 238 12.47 6.24 9.52
C THR A 238 12.44 5.98 8.01
N VAL A 239 13.62 5.77 7.44
CA VAL A 239 13.84 5.51 6.00
C VAL A 239 14.37 4.11 5.82
N ALA A 240 13.80 3.35 4.90
CA ALA A 240 14.25 1.99 4.60
C ALA A 240 14.04 1.62 3.13
N ASP A 241 14.95 0.81 2.61
CA ASP A 241 14.89 0.16 1.31
C ASP A 241 15.06 -1.35 1.51
N PHE A 242 14.02 -2.15 1.22
CA PHE A 242 13.97 -3.54 1.68
C PHE A 242 13.24 -4.50 0.75
N TYR A 243 13.56 -5.79 0.89
CA TYR A 243 12.81 -6.91 0.36
C TYR A 243 11.96 -7.57 1.44
N THR A 244 10.84 -8.17 1.05
CA THR A 244 10.07 -9.09 1.88
C THR A 244 10.34 -10.52 1.41
N THR A 245 10.72 -11.41 2.32
CA THR A 245 11.24 -12.73 1.95
C THR A 245 10.16 -13.80 1.98
N THR A 246 10.46 -14.96 1.38
CA THR A 246 9.61 -16.15 1.53
C THR A 246 9.58 -16.68 2.96
N ALA A 247 10.51 -16.29 3.84
CA ALA A 247 10.47 -16.63 5.26
C ALA A 247 9.48 -15.75 6.05
N ASN A 248 8.76 -14.83 5.39
CA ASN A 248 7.91 -13.82 6.01
C ASN A 248 8.72 -12.88 6.94
N THR A 249 9.90 -12.48 6.48
CA THR A 249 10.80 -11.54 7.15
C THR A 249 11.21 -10.41 6.19
N LYS A 250 11.96 -9.43 6.67
CA LYS A 250 12.59 -8.39 5.85
C LYS A 250 14.07 -8.64 5.63
N ASP A 251 14.54 -8.23 4.45
CA ASP A 251 15.95 -8.09 4.13
C ASP A 251 16.22 -6.66 3.68
N TYR A 252 17.14 -5.97 4.34
CA TYR A 252 17.36 -4.54 4.15
C TYR A 252 18.52 -4.30 3.17
N VAL A 253 18.22 -3.63 2.06
CA VAL A 253 19.23 -3.08 1.15
C VAL A 253 19.89 -1.87 1.78
N SER A 254 19.09 -1.02 2.43
CA SER A 254 19.58 0.08 3.25
C SER A 254 18.56 0.47 4.34
N GLY A 255 19.07 1.02 5.44
CA GLY A 255 18.27 1.32 6.63
C GLY A 255 17.86 0.08 7.44
N PRO A 256 16.95 0.22 8.41
CA PRO A 256 16.24 1.46 8.77
C PRO A 256 17.18 2.56 9.31
N LEU A 257 17.07 3.78 8.80
CA LEU A 257 17.80 4.97 9.28
C LEU A 257 16.82 6.01 9.80
N GLU A 258 17.16 6.69 10.89
CA GLU A 258 16.41 7.85 11.37
C GLU A 258 17.04 9.15 10.89
N MET A 259 16.23 10.06 10.33
CA MET A 259 16.71 11.37 9.86
C MET A 259 15.59 12.41 9.80
N GLU A 260 15.97 13.68 9.76
CA GLU A 260 15.05 14.81 9.57
C GLU A 260 14.71 14.99 8.08
N LEU A 261 13.41 15.08 7.78
CA LEU A 261 12.88 15.18 6.43
C LEU A 261 11.82 16.29 6.33
N PRO A 262 11.49 16.79 5.12
CA PRO A 262 10.65 17.98 4.94
C PRO A 262 9.14 17.72 5.12
N PHE A 263 8.76 16.93 6.12
CA PHE A 263 7.39 16.66 6.53
C PHE A 263 7.37 16.26 8.01
N THR A 264 6.23 16.41 8.68
CA THR A 264 6.15 16.18 10.14
C THR A 264 5.55 14.83 10.52
N GLN A 265 4.78 14.22 9.61
CA GLN A 265 4.10 12.96 9.86
C GLN A 265 3.59 12.34 8.55
N GLY A 266 3.45 11.02 8.53
CA GLY A 266 2.87 10.30 7.40
C GLY A 266 3.73 9.14 6.92
N THR A 267 3.32 8.54 5.81
CA THR A 267 4.05 7.43 5.18
C THR A 267 4.13 7.65 3.67
N TYR A 268 5.32 7.46 3.12
CA TYR A 268 5.63 7.47 1.70
C TYR A 268 6.13 6.09 1.31
N ILE A 269 5.56 5.51 0.26
CA ILE A 269 5.96 4.24 -0.34
C ILE A 269 6.22 4.46 -1.82
N ARG A 270 7.33 3.90 -2.31
CA ARG A 270 7.65 3.79 -3.72
C ARG A 270 8.03 2.35 -4.05
N LEU A 271 7.42 1.81 -5.09
CA LEU A 271 7.68 0.46 -5.60
C LEU A 271 7.53 0.40 -7.11
N ASN A 272 8.05 -0.67 -7.71
CA ASN A 272 7.93 -0.94 -9.14
C ASN A 272 7.29 -2.30 -9.36
N TYR A 273 6.37 -2.40 -10.32
CA TYR A 273 5.74 -3.66 -10.73
C TYR A 273 5.57 -3.73 -12.24
N LEU A 274 5.46 -4.94 -12.76
CA LEU A 274 5.15 -5.21 -14.17
C LEU A 274 3.64 -5.42 -14.33
N ASN A 275 3.05 -4.82 -15.37
CA ASN A 275 1.68 -5.07 -15.78
C ASN A 275 1.48 -4.80 -17.28
N ILE A 276 0.27 -5.05 -17.78
CA ILE A 276 -0.17 -4.52 -19.08
C ILE A 276 -0.29 -2.98 -19.03
N GLN A 277 -0.40 -2.36 -20.21
CA GLN A 277 -0.54 -0.91 -20.33
C GLN A 277 -1.74 -0.38 -19.50
N TYR A 278 -1.50 0.68 -18.72
CA TYR A 278 -2.53 1.40 -17.98
C TYR A 278 -3.65 1.91 -18.91
N ARG A 279 -4.89 1.81 -18.41
CA ARG A 279 -6.10 2.35 -19.04
C ARG A 279 -6.93 3.09 -17.99
N ARG A 280 -7.44 4.27 -18.37
CA ARG A 280 -8.45 5.01 -17.61
C ARG A 280 -9.77 4.24 -17.54
N GLY A 281 -10.61 4.57 -16.56
CA GLY A 281 -11.86 3.88 -16.27
C GLY A 281 -11.77 2.83 -15.16
N TYR A 282 -10.63 2.72 -14.48
CA TYR A 282 -10.36 1.68 -13.47
C TYR A 282 -9.81 2.33 -12.19
N ALA A 283 -8.48 2.46 -12.06
CA ALA A 283 -7.85 3.00 -10.85
C ALA A 283 -8.19 4.48 -10.60
N ASP A 284 -8.34 5.27 -11.66
CA ASP A 284 -8.78 6.66 -11.64
C ASP A 284 -10.23 6.79 -11.12
N ILE A 285 -11.13 5.93 -11.61
CA ILE A 285 -12.53 5.88 -11.15
C ILE A 285 -12.59 5.43 -9.69
N TYR A 286 -11.76 4.48 -9.27
CA TYR A 286 -11.67 4.10 -7.86
C TYR A 286 -11.29 5.29 -6.98
N ALA A 287 -10.27 6.07 -7.37
CA ALA A 287 -9.87 7.26 -6.63
C ALA A 287 -10.98 8.32 -6.58
N GLU A 288 -11.73 8.51 -7.67
CA GLU A 288 -12.90 9.39 -7.71
C GLU A 288 -13.99 8.92 -6.74
N MET A 289 -14.40 7.65 -6.84
CA MET A 289 -15.43 7.06 -5.97
C MET A 289 -15.02 7.11 -4.50
N ALA A 290 -13.76 6.82 -4.20
CA ALA A 290 -13.20 6.92 -2.86
C ALA A 290 -13.27 8.36 -2.33
N SER A 291 -13.07 9.37 -3.16
CA SER A 291 -13.18 10.78 -2.75
C SER A 291 -14.62 11.19 -2.38
N LEU A 292 -15.61 10.63 -3.07
CA LEU A 292 -17.02 10.88 -2.77
C LEU A 292 -17.42 10.28 -1.42
N LEU A 293 -16.91 9.08 -1.11
CA LEU A 293 -17.18 8.39 0.16
C LEU A 293 -16.37 8.96 1.33
N ASN A 294 -15.18 9.50 1.06
CA ASN A 294 -14.25 10.03 2.07
C ASN A 294 -14.07 11.54 1.91
N SER A 295 -15.19 12.27 1.92
CA SER A 295 -15.25 13.71 1.69
C SER A 295 -14.50 14.58 2.71
N HIS A 296 -13.98 13.97 3.79
CA HIS A 296 -13.12 14.56 4.82
C HIS A 296 -11.61 14.48 4.50
N VAL A 297 -11.21 13.91 3.36
CA VAL A 297 -9.82 13.79 2.92
C VAL A 297 -9.63 14.37 1.51
N THR A 298 -8.52 15.07 1.30
CA THR A 298 -8.10 15.49 -0.05
C THR A 298 -7.29 14.37 -0.70
N ILE A 299 -7.74 13.91 -1.87
CA ILE A 299 -7.09 12.82 -2.62
C ILE A 299 -6.53 13.39 -3.92
N VAL A 300 -5.23 13.20 -4.14
CA VAL A 300 -4.54 13.55 -5.40
C VAL A 300 -4.16 12.26 -6.11
N PHE A 301 -4.65 12.06 -7.33
CA PHE A 301 -4.30 10.95 -8.20
C PHE A 301 -3.64 11.46 -9.48
N ILE A 302 -2.37 11.13 -9.68
CA ILE A 302 -1.59 11.46 -10.87
C ILE A 302 -1.47 10.20 -11.70
N ASP A 303 -2.06 10.21 -12.90
CA ASP A 303 -2.03 9.06 -13.80
C ASP A 303 -0.77 9.04 -14.69
N PRO A 304 -0.47 7.91 -15.36
CA PRO A 304 0.68 7.81 -16.25
C PRO A 304 0.64 8.72 -17.48
N TYR A 305 -0.51 9.31 -17.80
CA TYR A 305 -0.64 10.32 -18.86
C TYR A 305 -0.24 11.73 -18.38
N GLY A 306 0.21 11.87 -17.14
CA GLY A 306 0.59 13.14 -16.54
C GLY A 306 -0.61 13.99 -16.10
N THR A 307 -1.83 13.43 -16.08
CA THR A 307 -3.03 14.15 -15.67
C THR A 307 -3.16 14.15 -14.15
N VAL A 308 -3.33 15.34 -13.58
CA VAL A 308 -3.49 15.55 -12.14
C VAL A 308 -4.96 15.65 -11.77
N ASN A 309 -5.49 14.61 -11.15
CA ASN A 309 -6.83 14.61 -10.58
C ASN A 309 -6.75 14.97 -9.09
N ILE A 310 -7.21 16.18 -8.73
CA ILE A 310 -7.28 16.62 -7.34
C ILE A 310 -8.75 16.60 -6.91
N TYR A 311 -9.06 15.74 -5.95
CA TYR A 311 -10.37 15.64 -5.31
C TYR A 311 -10.28 16.31 -3.93
N PRO A 312 -10.67 17.59 -3.82
CA PRO A 312 -10.54 18.33 -2.58
C PRO A 312 -11.58 17.89 -1.55
N ARG A 313 -11.15 17.87 -0.29
CA ARG A 313 -12.03 17.72 0.86
C ARG A 313 -13.22 18.70 0.81
N LYS A 314 -14.41 18.18 1.09
CA LYS A 314 -15.69 18.92 1.08
C LYS A 314 -16.29 19.18 2.46
N VAL A 315 -15.83 18.44 3.48
CA VAL A 315 -16.30 18.60 4.86
C VAL A 315 -15.12 18.66 5.82
N LYS A 316 -15.24 19.40 6.92
CA LYS A 316 -14.22 19.45 7.99
C LYS A 316 -14.37 18.36 9.05
N ALA A 317 -15.56 17.74 9.12
CA ALA A 317 -15.87 16.74 10.14
C ALA A 317 -15.34 15.38 9.72
N PHE A 318 -14.61 14.73 10.61
CA PHE A 318 -14.17 13.35 10.46
C PHE A 318 -15.21 12.40 11.06
N PRO A 319 -15.28 11.15 10.57
CA PRO A 319 -16.09 10.12 11.21
C PRO A 319 -15.60 9.84 12.65
N GLU A 320 -16.51 9.37 13.50
CA GLU A 320 -16.15 8.90 14.84
C GLU A 320 -15.24 7.67 14.77
N GLU A 321 -14.34 7.52 15.74
CA GLU A 321 -13.50 6.33 15.82
C GLU A 321 -14.36 5.08 16.00
N PRO A 322 -14.22 4.07 15.11
CA PRO A 322 -14.90 2.81 15.26
C PRO A 322 -14.57 2.17 16.62
N LYS A 323 -15.61 1.86 17.39
CA LYS A 323 -15.47 1.21 18.69
C LYS A 323 -15.35 -0.30 18.52
N TYR A 324 -14.61 -0.93 19.41
CA TYR A 324 -14.57 -2.38 19.52
C TYR A 324 -15.96 -2.92 19.88
N ALA A 325 -16.34 -4.04 19.26
CA ALA A 325 -17.56 -4.76 19.59
C ALA A 325 -17.25 -6.24 19.84
N GLN A 326 -17.82 -6.79 20.91
CA GLN A 326 -17.88 -8.25 21.07
C GLN A 326 -18.80 -8.86 19.99
N PRO A 327 -18.62 -10.14 19.66
CA PRO A 327 -19.53 -10.82 18.74
C PRO A 327 -20.97 -10.85 19.28
N HIS A 328 -21.94 -10.84 18.38
CA HIS A 328 -23.35 -11.06 18.73
C HIS A 328 -23.61 -12.58 18.82
N PRO A 329 -24.38 -13.08 19.81
CA PRO A 329 -24.62 -14.52 19.96
C PRO A 329 -25.23 -15.19 18.71
N ALA A 330 -26.06 -14.45 17.97
CA ALA A 330 -26.68 -14.96 16.75
C ALA A 330 -25.73 -15.01 15.52
N SER A 331 -24.54 -14.39 15.60
CA SER A 331 -23.60 -14.30 14.47
C SER A 331 -22.42 -15.26 14.59
N ILE A 332 -22.35 -16.06 15.65
CA ILE A 332 -21.22 -16.96 15.89
C ILE A 332 -21.49 -18.38 15.41
N ARG A 333 -20.44 -19.02 14.90
CA ARG A 333 -20.45 -20.46 14.56
C ARG A 333 -19.95 -21.30 15.73
N ILE A 334 -20.23 -22.60 15.70
CA ILE A 334 -19.85 -23.51 16.78
C ILE A 334 -18.33 -23.55 17.03
N GLY A 335 -17.51 -23.44 15.98
CA GLY A 335 -16.06 -23.38 16.12
C GLY A 335 -15.60 -22.11 16.83
N GLU A 336 -16.09 -20.95 16.40
CA GLU A 336 -15.80 -19.66 17.05
C GLU A 336 -16.26 -19.66 18.51
N PHE A 337 -17.41 -20.29 18.82
CA PHE A 337 -17.87 -20.47 20.19
C PHE A 337 -16.91 -21.32 21.03
N GLN A 338 -16.37 -22.41 20.46
CA GLN A 338 -15.38 -23.25 21.12
C GLN A 338 -14.07 -22.51 21.38
N ASP A 339 -13.62 -21.70 20.42
CA ASP A 339 -12.41 -20.88 20.59
C ASP A 339 -12.63 -19.81 21.67
N LEU A 340 -13.77 -19.10 21.64
CA LEU A 340 -14.14 -18.15 22.69
C LEU A 340 -14.19 -18.81 24.08
N LEU A 341 -14.73 -20.03 24.19
CA LEU A 341 -14.75 -20.77 25.45
C LEU A 341 -13.34 -21.11 25.95
N ARG A 342 -12.43 -21.50 25.06
CA ARG A 342 -11.03 -21.82 25.40
C ARG A 342 -10.27 -20.56 25.83
N GLU A 343 -10.52 -19.43 25.18
CA GLU A 343 -9.84 -18.16 25.43
C GLU A 343 -10.37 -17.40 26.66
N ALA A 344 -11.66 -17.53 26.98
CA ALA A 344 -12.31 -16.69 27.99
C ALA A 344 -11.73 -16.82 29.40
N GLY A 345 -11.12 -17.96 29.74
CA GLY A 345 -10.51 -18.21 31.04
C GLY A 345 -11.48 -18.10 32.24
N THR A 346 -12.79 -18.03 31.98
CA THR A 346 -13.84 -17.91 33.01
C THR A 346 -14.25 -19.28 33.53
N ARG A 347 -14.47 -19.39 34.85
CA ARG A 347 -14.85 -20.66 35.50
C ARG A 347 -16.34 -20.99 35.43
N ASP A 348 -17.18 -19.98 35.17
CA ASP A 348 -18.63 -20.13 35.13
C ASP A 348 -19.23 -19.65 33.79
N LEU A 349 -20.25 -20.37 33.33
CA LEU A 349 -20.91 -20.13 32.04
C LEU A 349 -21.56 -18.74 31.97
N ARG A 350 -22.10 -18.25 33.09
CA ARG A 350 -22.74 -16.93 33.14
C ARG A 350 -21.74 -15.81 32.89
N SER A 351 -20.58 -15.85 33.56
CA SER A 351 -19.50 -14.88 33.33
C SER A 351 -18.95 -14.97 31.92
N PHE A 352 -18.80 -16.18 31.37
CA PHE A 352 -18.43 -16.37 29.98
C PHE A 352 -19.40 -15.63 29.04
N LEU A 353 -20.70 -15.95 29.13
CA LEU A 353 -21.73 -15.42 28.24
C LEU A 353 -21.82 -13.88 28.31
N THR A 354 -21.67 -13.30 29.50
CA THR A 354 -21.73 -11.83 29.68
C THR A 354 -20.49 -11.09 29.18
N LYS A 355 -19.31 -11.73 29.19
CA LYS A 355 -18.05 -11.10 28.77
C LYS A 355 -17.76 -11.31 27.28
N ALA A 356 -18.10 -12.49 26.76
CA ALA A 356 -17.78 -12.90 25.41
C ALA A 356 -18.72 -12.29 24.35
N PHE A 357 -19.94 -11.88 24.72
CA PHE A 357 -20.95 -11.44 23.77
C PHE A 357 -21.54 -10.07 24.08
N VAL A 358 -21.86 -9.31 23.03
CA VAL A 358 -22.71 -8.13 23.19
C VAL A 358 -24.14 -8.54 23.52
N ARG A 359 -24.86 -7.64 24.22
CA ARG A 359 -26.30 -7.76 24.53
C ARG A 359 -26.69 -8.97 25.41
N LEU A 360 -25.74 -9.72 25.98
CA LEU A 360 -25.98 -10.71 27.02
C LEU A 360 -25.71 -10.09 28.39
N SER A 361 -26.77 -9.60 29.03
CA SER A 361 -26.69 -9.14 30.42
C SER A 361 -26.70 -10.31 31.40
N GLY A 362 -26.23 -10.07 32.62
CA GLY A 362 -26.23 -11.09 33.66
C GLY A 362 -27.61 -11.67 33.97
N ASN A 363 -28.71 -10.98 33.65
CA ASN A 363 -30.06 -11.52 33.78
C ASN A 363 -30.45 -12.41 32.61
N LYS A 364 -30.03 -12.08 31.38
CA LYS A 364 -30.26 -12.92 30.19
C LYS A 364 -29.39 -14.18 30.20
N ALA A 365 -28.22 -14.12 30.82
CA ALA A 365 -27.31 -15.24 30.98
C ALA A 365 -27.62 -16.12 32.21
N LYS A 366 -28.75 -15.90 32.91
CA LYS A 366 -29.19 -16.79 33.98
C LYS A 366 -29.74 -18.08 33.36
N THR A 367 -29.12 -19.19 33.72
CA THR A 367 -29.67 -20.54 33.58
C THR A 367 -30.83 -20.77 34.52
#